data_AF-A0AAF0EUJ9-F1
#
_entry.id   AF-A0AAF0EUJ9-F1
#
_cell.length_a   1.000
_cell.length_b   1.000
_cell.length_c   1.000
_cell.angle_alpha   90.00
_cell.angle_beta   90.00
_cell.angle_gamma   90.00
#
_symmetry.space_group_name_H-M   'P 1'
#
loop_
_entity.id
_entity.type
_entity.pdbx_description
1 polymer ?
#
loop_
_entity_poly.entity_id
_entity_poly.type
_entity_poly.pdbx_seq_one_letter_code
_entity_poly.pdbx_strand_id
1 'polypeptide(L)'
;MSAALEASGGAAPGAAQLPYTDALPYYDQEMETIPGLRAAVEAEIEGEKSKLNYDPISLLPPAHPLFAEKETFAAELARAEPPPPAGGLDASEEAWASSVQNAEVQLAHMDGRLKNIELLRRYGPNVWRLHNYNQDSMLQLQTGAHETTRAASDDVNRTRKEAQLAIGDKLSTLESRWAALVSKNLSIRAANLTAAAETAEYQRKSEQLRRELAEMDAAAA
;
A
#
# COMPACT_ATOMS: atom_id res chain seq x y z
N MET A 1 -33.88 -22.63 -22.04
CA MET A 1 -33.90 -21.24 -22.57
C MET A 1 -33.87 -20.31 -21.37
N SER A 2 -32.70 -20.04 -20.80
CA SER A 2 -31.78 -18.97 -21.23
C SER A 2 -32.44 -17.60 -21.16
N ALA A 3 -32.36 -16.97 -19.99
CA ALA A 3 -32.38 -15.53 -19.86
C ALA A 3 -31.10 -15.16 -19.09
N ALA A 4 -30.11 -14.71 -19.86
CA ALA A 4 -28.87 -14.17 -19.34
C ALA A 4 -29.19 -12.90 -18.55
N LEU A 5 -28.87 -12.89 -17.26
CA LEU A 5 -28.76 -11.66 -16.51
C LEU A 5 -27.44 -11.01 -16.96
N GLU A 6 -27.53 -10.10 -17.91
CA GLU A 6 -26.42 -9.23 -18.27
C GLU A 6 -26.03 -8.44 -17.02
N ALA A 7 -24.89 -8.81 -16.43
CA ALA A 7 -24.20 -7.98 -15.46
C ALA A 7 -23.79 -6.70 -16.19
N SER A 8 -24.58 -5.65 -16.04
CA SER A 8 -24.17 -4.30 -16.41
C SER A 8 -22.96 -3.96 -15.54
N GLY A 9 -21.77 -4.17 -16.11
CA GLY A 9 -20.49 -3.77 -15.55
C GLY A 9 -20.42 -2.25 -15.48
N GLY A 10 -21.07 -1.67 -14.47
CA GLY A 10 -20.78 -0.32 -14.04
C GLY A 10 -19.37 -0.33 -13.46
N ALA A 11 -18.38 0.01 -14.28
CA ALA A 11 -17.02 0.23 -13.82
C ALA A 11 -17.05 1.29 -12.72
N ALA A 12 -16.55 0.94 -11.53
CA ALA A 12 -16.41 1.87 -10.43
C ALA A 12 -15.59 3.09 -10.90
N PRO A 13 -16.03 4.33 -10.61
CA PRO A 13 -15.27 5.52 -10.96
C PRO A 13 -14.02 5.54 -10.09
N GLY A 14 -12.89 5.13 -10.67
CA GLY A 14 -11.61 5.04 -9.95
C GLY A 14 -10.72 3.86 -10.33
N ALA A 15 -11.19 2.90 -11.14
CA ALA A 15 -10.32 1.86 -11.68
C ALA A 15 -9.43 2.44 -12.81
N ALA A 16 -8.46 3.26 -12.43
CA ALA A 16 -7.33 3.57 -13.31
C ALA A 16 -6.62 2.24 -13.57
N GLN A 17 -6.77 1.70 -14.78
CA GLN A 17 -5.99 0.56 -15.24
C GLN A 17 -4.53 1.05 -15.36
N LEU A 18 -3.79 0.99 -14.24
CA LEU A 18 -2.39 1.38 -14.23
C LEU A 18 -1.64 0.46 -15.22
N PRO A 19 -0.76 1.02 -16.07
CA PRO A 19 0.08 0.20 -16.94
C PRO A 19 0.84 -0.82 -16.10
N TYR A 20 1.03 -2.02 -16.63
CA TYR A 20 1.79 -3.07 -15.95
C TYR A 20 3.20 -2.56 -15.67
N THR A 21 3.46 -2.18 -14.43
CA THR A 21 4.78 -1.74 -13.97
C THR A 21 5.58 -2.99 -13.61
N ASP A 22 6.66 -3.25 -14.35
CA ASP A 22 7.53 -4.40 -14.13
C ASP A 22 8.57 -4.06 -13.05
N ALA A 23 8.19 -4.29 -11.80
CA ALA A 23 9.09 -4.24 -10.64
C ALA A 23 9.00 -5.58 -9.90
N LEU A 24 10.13 -6.10 -9.41
CA LEU A 24 10.21 -7.43 -8.78
C LEU A 24 10.52 -7.32 -7.27
N PRO A 25 9.57 -6.96 -6.40
CA PRO A 25 9.80 -6.78 -4.96
C PRO A 25 10.54 -7.92 -4.24
N TYR A 26 10.31 -9.17 -4.63
CA TYR A 26 10.97 -10.31 -3.99
C TYR A 26 12.43 -10.54 -4.44
N TYR A 27 12.83 -9.98 -5.59
CA TYR A 27 14.17 -10.10 -6.16
C TYR A 27 14.98 -8.80 -5.96
N ASP A 28 14.37 -7.63 -6.19
CA ASP A 28 14.98 -6.31 -6.11
C ASP A 28 15.13 -5.83 -4.65
N GLN A 29 16.05 -6.43 -3.91
CA GLN A 29 16.30 -6.09 -2.49
C GLN A 29 17.22 -4.88 -2.29
N GLU A 30 17.67 -4.24 -3.37
CA GLU A 30 18.65 -3.14 -3.34
C GLU A 30 18.18 -1.94 -2.51
N MET A 31 16.88 -1.66 -2.50
CA MET A 31 16.30 -0.62 -1.66
C MET A 31 16.46 -0.88 -0.16
N GLU A 32 16.58 -2.15 0.25
CA GLU A 32 16.80 -2.56 1.64
C GLU A 32 18.27 -2.81 1.95
N THR A 33 19.05 -3.34 0.99
CA THR A 33 20.47 -3.68 1.19
C THR A 33 21.38 -2.46 1.10
N ILE A 34 21.08 -1.47 0.25
CA ILE A 34 21.90 -0.27 0.06
C ILE A 34 21.38 0.85 0.99
N PRO A 35 22.13 1.23 2.04
CA PRO A 35 21.70 2.28 2.95
C PRO A 35 21.60 3.63 2.21
N GLY A 36 20.49 4.35 2.42
CA GLY A 36 20.27 5.67 1.84
C GLY A 36 19.64 5.68 0.44
N LEU A 37 19.56 4.55 -0.26
CA LEU A 37 18.93 4.48 -1.60
C LEU A 37 17.45 4.88 -1.54
N ARG A 38 16.71 4.36 -0.55
CA ARG A 38 15.30 4.72 -0.33
C ARG A 38 15.10 6.22 -0.09
N ALA A 39 16.00 6.87 0.64
CA ALA A 39 15.91 8.30 0.91
C ALA A 39 16.17 9.14 -0.36
N ALA A 40 17.12 8.71 -1.19
CA ALA A 40 17.39 9.36 -2.47
C ALA A 40 16.20 9.24 -3.44
N VAL A 41 15.58 8.05 -3.52
CA VAL A 41 14.37 7.83 -4.34
C VAL A 41 13.21 8.68 -3.85
N GLU A 42 12.96 8.74 -2.54
CA GLU A 42 11.88 9.59 -2.00
C GLU A 42 12.13 11.08 -2.27
N ALA A 43 13.38 11.54 -2.21
CA ALA A 43 13.72 12.94 -2.54
C ALA A 43 13.39 13.28 -4.01
N GLU A 44 13.66 12.36 -4.93
CA GLU A 44 13.30 12.54 -6.35
C GLU A 44 11.79 12.52 -6.56
N ILE A 45 11.08 11.61 -5.88
CA ILE A 45 9.61 11.55 -5.89
C ILE A 45 9.02 12.86 -5.38
N GLU A 46 9.55 13.41 -4.29
CA GLU A 46 9.09 14.69 -3.74
C GLU A 46 9.38 15.87 -4.68
N GLY A 47 10.54 15.84 -5.35
CA GLY A 47 10.87 16.77 -6.43
C GLY A 47 9.83 16.76 -7.55
N GLU A 48 9.38 15.58 -7.98
CA GLU A 48 8.33 15.45 -9.00
C GLU A 48 6.93 15.80 -8.45
N LYS A 49 6.58 15.36 -7.24
CA LYS A 49 5.32 15.72 -6.57
C LYS A 49 5.13 17.23 -6.49
N SER A 50 6.18 17.98 -6.16
CA SER A 50 6.13 19.45 -6.08
C SER A 50 5.80 20.13 -7.43
N LYS A 51 6.09 19.46 -8.55
CA LYS A 51 5.76 19.94 -9.91
C LYS A 51 4.33 19.60 -10.31
N LEU A 52 3.74 18.59 -9.67
CA LEU A 52 2.37 18.16 -9.91
C LEU A 52 1.40 19.01 -9.07
N ASN A 53 0.35 19.54 -9.70
CA ASN A 53 -0.75 20.17 -8.98
C ASN A 53 -1.68 19.08 -8.41
N TYR A 54 -1.24 18.39 -7.37
CA TYR A 54 -1.94 17.28 -6.73
C TYR A 54 -2.25 17.64 -5.27
N ASP A 55 -3.54 17.76 -4.94
CA ASP A 55 -4.00 17.86 -3.56
C ASP A 55 -4.71 16.56 -3.15
N PRO A 56 -4.09 15.71 -2.31
CA PRO A 56 -4.70 14.46 -1.87
C PRO A 56 -6.02 14.68 -1.11
N ILE A 57 -6.20 15.83 -0.46
CA ILE A 57 -7.39 16.14 0.34
C ILE A 57 -8.62 16.30 -0.56
N SER A 58 -8.43 16.80 -1.78
CA SER A 58 -9.49 16.95 -2.77
C SER A 58 -10.10 15.63 -3.25
N LEU A 59 -9.41 14.50 -3.06
CA LEU A 59 -9.88 13.16 -3.44
C LEU A 59 -10.73 12.48 -2.36
N LEU A 60 -10.66 12.98 -1.12
CA LEU A 60 -11.44 12.43 -0.03
C LEU A 60 -12.86 13.01 -0.08
N PRO A 61 -13.89 12.18 0.13
CA PRO A 61 -15.24 12.71 0.30
C PRO A 61 -15.30 13.64 1.53
N PRO A 62 -16.15 14.68 1.50
CA PRO A 62 -16.30 15.58 2.63
C PRO A 62 -16.74 14.81 3.89
N ALA A 63 -16.26 15.25 5.06
CA ALA A 63 -16.61 14.61 6.32
C ALA A 63 -18.13 14.63 6.54
N HIS A 64 -18.71 13.46 6.83
CA HIS A 64 -20.15 13.35 7.08
C HIS A 64 -20.49 13.97 8.45
N PRO A 65 -21.37 14.99 8.52
CA PRO A 65 -21.80 15.54 9.80
C PRO A 65 -22.61 14.50 10.59
N LEU A 66 -22.25 14.27 11.85
CA LEU A 66 -23.01 13.37 12.73
C LEU A 66 -24.39 13.98 13.01
N PHE A 67 -25.44 13.17 12.93
CA PHE A 67 -26.83 13.57 13.18
C PHE A 67 -27.36 14.69 12.27
N ALA A 68 -26.82 14.85 11.07
CA ALA A 68 -27.23 15.86 10.08
C ALA A 68 -28.75 15.91 9.82
N GLU A 69 -29.42 14.75 9.91
CA GLU A 69 -30.86 14.61 9.68
C GLU A 69 -31.71 14.73 10.96
N LYS A 70 -31.09 14.71 12.15
CA LYS A 70 -31.78 14.61 13.45
C LYS A 70 -31.19 15.57 14.47
N GLU A 71 -31.55 16.83 14.34
CA GLU A 71 -31.15 17.93 15.24
C GLU A 71 -31.45 17.64 16.72
N THR A 72 -32.49 16.85 17.02
CA THR A 72 -32.83 16.45 18.39
C THR A 72 -31.74 15.62 19.06
N PHE A 73 -31.03 14.77 18.33
CA PHE A 73 -29.94 13.96 18.89
C PHE A 73 -28.65 14.78 19.06
N ALA A 74 -28.43 15.77 18.20
CA ALA A 74 -27.38 16.76 18.40
C ALA A 74 -27.63 17.62 19.65
N ALA A 75 -28.88 18.01 19.90
CA ALA A 75 -29.29 18.75 21.09
C ALA A 75 -29.18 17.92 22.38
N GLU A 76 -29.54 16.62 22.34
CA GLU A 76 -29.40 15.73 23.50
C GLU A 76 -27.93 15.42 23.85
N LEU A 77 -27.04 15.35 22.86
CA LEU A 77 -25.59 15.25 23.12
C LEU A 77 -25.05 16.47 23.88
N ALA A 78 -25.58 17.66 23.58
CA ALA A 78 -25.25 18.90 24.27
C ALA A 78 -25.92 19.04 25.66
N ARG A 79 -26.99 18.27 25.91
CA ARG A 79 -27.79 18.28 27.15
C ARG A 79 -27.28 17.31 28.22
N ALA A 80 -26.22 16.56 27.95
CA ALA A 80 -25.71 15.49 28.81
C ALA A 80 -25.21 15.94 30.21
N GLU A 81 -25.19 17.24 30.51
CA GLU A 81 -25.05 17.75 31.88
C GLU A 81 -26.29 18.54 32.31
N PRO A 82 -27.05 18.06 33.32
CA PRO A 82 -28.15 18.83 33.88
C PRO A 82 -27.59 20.06 34.62
N PRO A 83 -28.12 21.28 34.39
CA PRO A 83 -27.74 22.42 35.21
C PRO A 83 -28.24 22.20 36.65
N PRO A 84 -27.43 22.51 37.68
CA PRO A 84 -27.91 22.54 39.06
C PRO A 84 -28.95 23.66 39.22
N PRO A 85 -29.96 23.51 40.09
CA PRO A 85 -30.97 24.54 40.32
C PRO A 85 -30.32 25.81 40.87
N ALA A 86 -30.51 26.93 40.16
CA ALA A 86 -30.10 28.25 40.63
C ALA A 86 -31.17 28.83 41.56
N GLY A 87 -30.75 29.31 42.74
CA GLY A 87 -31.51 30.31 43.52
C GLY A 87 -32.03 29.90 44.90
N GLY A 88 -31.97 28.64 45.31
CA GLY A 88 -32.37 28.24 46.67
C GLY A 88 -33.78 28.76 47.03
N LEU A 89 -33.91 29.46 48.17
CA LEU A 89 -35.19 30.01 48.66
C LEU A 89 -35.64 31.31 47.96
N ASP A 90 -34.76 31.99 47.22
CA ASP A 90 -35.01 33.29 46.58
C ASP A 90 -35.42 33.16 45.10
N ALA A 91 -35.75 31.95 44.65
CA ALA A 91 -36.13 31.68 43.26
C ALA A 91 -37.55 32.16 42.93
N SER A 92 -37.79 32.55 41.67
CA SER A 92 -39.10 32.95 41.18
C SER A 92 -40.12 31.80 41.21
N GLU A 93 -41.42 32.13 41.26
CA GLU A 93 -42.51 31.13 41.25
C GLU A 93 -42.43 30.20 40.02
N GLU A 94 -42.03 30.75 38.85
CA GLU A 94 -41.79 29.98 37.62
C GLU A 94 -40.61 29.00 37.74
N ALA A 95 -39.53 29.40 38.44
CA ALA A 95 -38.38 28.54 38.68
C ALA A 95 -38.71 27.41 39.68
N TRP A 96 -39.55 27.67 40.67
CA TRP A 96 -40.09 26.66 41.56
C TRP A 96 -41.01 25.67 40.83
N ALA A 97 -41.91 26.15 39.97
CA ALA A 97 -42.80 25.30 39.17
C ALA A 97 -41.99 24.38 38.23
N SER A 98 -40.99 24.93 37.55
CA SER A 98 -40.05 24.16 36.71
C SER A 98 -39.26 23.11 37.52
N SER A 99 -38.84 23.46 38.74
CA SER A 99 -38.13 22.53 39.64
C SER A 99 -39.02 21.39 40.15
N VAL A 100 -40.28 21.67 40.48
CA VAL A 100 -41.28 20.64 40.85
C VAL A 100 -41.55 19.71 39.67
N GLN A 101 -41.79 20.28 38.48
CA GLN A 101 -41.99 19.48 37.27
C GLN A 101 -40.77 18.60 36.97
N ASN A 102 -39.55 19.11 37.14
CA ASN A 102 -38.33 18.33 37.00
C ASN A 102 -38.24 17.20 38.05
N ALA A 103 -38.59 17.47 39.31
CA ALA A 103 -38.60 16.47 40.37
C ALA A 103 -39.63 15.35 40.11
N GLU A 104 -40.82 15.69 39.60
CA GLU A 104 -41.83 14.73 39.16
C GLU A 104 -41.34 13.85 38.01
N VAL A 105 -40.69 14.46 37.01
CA VAL A 105 -40.07 13.74 35.89
C VAL A 105 -38.96 12.79 36.40
N GLN A 106 -38.12 13.24 37.33
CA GLN A 106 -37.08 12.42 37.93
C GLN A 106 -37.65 11.25 38.73
N LEU A 107 -38.71 11.47 39.50
CA LEU A 107 -39.39 10.41 40.25
C LEU A 107 -39.95 9.35 39.31
N ALA A 108 -40.64 9.77 38.25
CA ALA A 108 -41.18 8.86 37.24
C ALA A 108 -40.06 8.07 36.53
N HIS A 109 -38.93 8.72 36.22
CA HIS A 109 -37.76 8.05 35.67
C HIS A 109 -37.15 7.03 36.64
N MET A 110 -37.05 7.34 37.94
CA MET A 110 -36.54 6.41 38.94
C MET A 110 -37.45 5.19 39.12
N ASP A 111 -38.77 5.37 39.10
CA ASP A 111 -39.73 4.25 39.13
C ASP A 111 -39.57 3.35 37.90
N GLY A 112 -39.45 3.92 36.70
CA GLY A 112 -39.15 3.17 35.48
C GLY A 112 -37.80 2.44 35.55
N ARG A 113 -36.76 3.09 36.06
CA ARG A 113 -35.43 2.49 36.25
C ARG A 113 -35.47 1.32 37.22
N LEU A 114 -36.21 1.42 38.33
CA LEU A 114 -36.35 0.34 39.30
C LEU A 114 -36.98 -0.91 38.65
N LYS A 115 -38.10 -0.73 37.94
CA LYS A 115 -38.76 -1.81 37.19
C LYS A 115 -37.83 -2.47 36.18
N ASN A 116 -37.05 -1.67 35.45
CA ASN A 116 -36.06 -2.18 34.50
C ASN A 116 -34.94 -2.99 35.19
N ILE A 117 -34.46 -2.53 36.34
CA ILE A 117 -33.44 -3.25 37.13
C ILE A 117 -33.99 -4.57 37.65
N GLU A 118 -35.25 -4.63 38.08
CA GLU A 118 -35.89 -5.88 38.52
C GLU A 118 -35.98 -6.90 37.39
N LEU A 119 -36.37 -6.46 36.18
CA LEU A 119 -36.36 -7.30 34.99
C LEU A 119 -34.95 -7.78 34.63
N LEU A 120 -33.96 -6.88 34.68
CA LEU A 120 -32.57 -7.23 34.42
C LEU A 120 -32.02 -8.21 35.46
N ARG A 121 -32.37 -8.06 36.74
CA ARG A 121 -31.96 -8.99 37.79
C ARG A 121 -32.51 -10.39 37.55
N ARG A 122 -33.74 -10.50 37.04
CA ARG A 122 -34.40 -11.78 36.78
C ARG A 122 -33.91 -12.47 35.50
N TYR A 123 -33.75 -11.72 34.41
CA TYR A 123 -33.47 -12.30 33.08
C TYR A 123 -32.08 -11.99 32.53
N GLY A 124 -31.42 -10.96 33.05
CA GLY A 124 -30.11 -10.48 32.59
C GLY A 124 -29.06 -11.56 32.50
N PRO A 125 -28.80 -12.38 33.54
CA PRO A 125 -27.78 -13.42 33.47
C PRO A 125 -28.01 -14.42 32.33
N ASN A 126 -29.26 -14.80 32.07
CA ASN A 126 -29.59 -15.75 31.00
C ASN A 126 -29.45 -15.11 29.62
N VAL A 127 -29.90 -13.86 29.45
CA VAL A 127 -29.74 -13.11 28.20
C VAL A 127 -28.26 -12.89 27.90
N TRP A 128 -27.45 -12.54 28.89
CA TRP A 128 -26.01 -12.38 28.74
C TRP A 128 -25.31 -13.67 28.32
N ARG A 129 -25.69 -14.82 28.88
CA ARG A 129 -25.15 -16.12 28.46
C ARG A 129 -25.51 -16.46 27.01
N LEU A 130 -26.74 -16.19 26.61
CA LEU A 130 -27.18 -16.39 25.21
C LEU A 130 -26.45 -15.43 24.26
N HIS A 131 -26.27 -14.18 24.68
CA HIS A 131 -25.50 -13.19 23.92
C HIS A 131 -24.05 -13.65 23.72
N ASN A 132 -23.38 -14.11 24.78
CA ASN A 132 -22.03 -14.64 24.69
C ASN A 132 -21.94 -15.85 23.75
N TYR A 133 -22.93 -16.75 23.78
CA TYR A 133 -22.98 -17.89 22.86
C TYR A 133 -23.11 -17.45 21.39
N ASN A 134 -23.98 -16.46 21.11
CA ASN A 134 -24.11 -15.91 19.77
C ASN A 134 -22.82 -15.21 19.33
N GLN A 135 -22.20 -14.43 20.21
CA GLN A 135 -20.93 -13.76 19.93
C GLN A 135 -19.81 -14.76 19.64
N ASP A 136 -19.73 -15.88 20.36
CA ASP A 136 -18.75 -16.95 20.09
C ASP A 136 -18.98 -17.58 18.71
N SER A 137 -20.23 -17.88 18.37
CA SER A 137 -20.58 -18.37 17.03
C SER A 137 -20.22 -17.37 15.92
N MET A 138 -20.47 -16.08 16.14
CA MET A 138 -20.12 -15.03 15.19
C MET A 138 -18.61 -14.87 15.07
N LEU A 139 -17.87 -14.97 16.18
CA LEU A 139 -16.41 -14.95 16.20
C LEU A 139 -15.85 -16.10 15.36
N GLN A 140 -16.33 -17.33 15.57
CA GLN A 140 -15.89 -18.50 14.79
C GLN A 140 -16.11 -18.30 13.28
N LEU A 141 -17.25 -17.76 12.88
CA LEU A 141 -17.54 -17.46 11.47
C LEU A 141 -16.55 -16.43 10.89
N GLN A 142 -16.32 -15.33 11.61
CA GLN A 142 -15.41 -14.27 11.17
C GLN A 142 -13.95 -14.75 11.13
N THR A 143 -13.53 -15.54 12.12
CA THR A 143 -12.19 -16.16 12.13
C THR A 143 -12.02 -17.10 10.94
N GLY A 144 -13.00 -17.95 10.63
CA GLY A 144 -12.92 -18.83 9.46
C GLY A 144 -12.87 -18.07 8.13
N ALA A 145 -13.64 -16.99 7.99
CA ALA A 145 -13.59 -16.12 6.82
C ALA A 145 -12.23 -15.41 6.67
N HIS A 146 -11.67 -14.94 7.79
CA HIS A 146 -10.35 -14.32 7.84
C HIS A 146 -9.26 -15.33 7.46
N GLU A 147 -9.28 -16.54 8.01
CA GLU A 147 -8.33 -17.60 7.68
C GLU A 147 -8.38 -17.99 6.20
N THR A 148 -9.58 -18.11 5.63
CA THR A 148 -9.77 -18.39 4.20
C THR A 148 -9.16 -17.29 3.34
N THR A 149 -9.46 -16.03 3.65
CA THR A 149 -8.92 -14.87 2.92
C THR A 149 -7.40 -14.77 3.06
N ARG A 150 -6.88 -15.04 4.26
CA ARG A 150 -5.44 -15.08 4.52
C ARG A 150 -4.77 -16.17 3.69
N ALA A 151 -5.31 -17.39 3.69
CA ALA A 151 -4.77 -18.50 2.91
C ALA A 151 -4.75 -18.19 1.40
N ALA A 152 -5.81 -17.56 0.88
CA ALA A 152 -5.85 -17.11 -0.52
C ALA A 152 -4.77 -16.04 -0.82
N SER A 153 -4.59 -15.07 0.08
CA SER A 153 -3.52 -14.07 -0.04
C SER A 153 -2.13 -14.69 -0.01
N ASP A 154 -1.90 -15.64 0.91
CA ASP A 154 -0.63 -16.35 1.06
C ASP A 154 -0.30 -17.19 -0.17
N ASP A 155 -1.30 -17.84 -0.79
CA ASP A 155 -1.14 -18.59 -2.04
C ASP A 155 -0.76 -17.67 -3.23
N VAL A 156 -1.41 -16.52 -3.35
CA VAL A 156 -1.06 -15.50 -4.35
C VAL A 156 0.36 -14.99 -4.13
N ASN A 157 0.73 -14.70 -2.88
CA ASN A 157 2.07 -14.23 -2.54
C ASN A 157 3.14 -15.28 -2.81
N ARG A 158 2.86 -16.56 -2.52
CA ARG A 158 3.74 -17.69 -2.87
C ARG A 158 3.95 -17.78 -4.37
N THR A 159 2.86 -17.81 -5.14
CA THR A 159 2.91 -17.89 -6.61
C THR A 159 3.66 -16.69 -7.20
N ARG A 160 3.42 -15.48 -6.68
CA ARG A 160 4.13 -14.26 -7.07
C ARG A 160 5.63 -14.38 -6.78
N LYS A 161 6.00 -14.85 -5.59
CA LYS A 161 7.41 -15.02 -5.21
C LYS A 161 8.13 -16.01 -6.12
N GLU A 162 7.52 -17.15 -6.41
CA GLU A 162 8.08 -18.16 -7.32
C GLU A 162 8.31 -17.59 -8.72
N ALA A 163 7.32 -16.88 -9.27
CA ALA A 163 7.42 -16.25 -10.58
C ALA A 163 8.52 -15.18 -10.62
N GLN A 164 8.59 -14.30 -9.62
CA GLN A 164 9.57 -13.22 -9.57
C GLN A 164 11.00 -13.74 -9.41
N LEU A 165 11.24 -14.75 -8.56
CA LEU A 165 12.56 -15.36 -8.41
C LEU A 165 13.01 -16.05 -9.70
N ALA A 166 12.10 -16.77 -10.38
CA ALA A 166 12.42 -17.41 -11.65
C ALA A 166 12.75 -16.41 -12.77
N ILE A 167 12.11 -15.23 -12.77
CA ILE A 167 12.43 -14.14 -13.70
C ILE A 167 13.76 -13.48 -13.32
N GLY A 168 13.98 -13.24 -12.03
CA GLY A 168 15.23 -12.68 -11.52
C GLY A 168 16.46 -13.54 -11.88
N ASP A 169 16.37 -14.86 -11.72
CA ASP A 169 17.44 -15.78 -12.14
C ASP A 169 17.73 -15.65 -13.64
N LYS A 170 16.69 -15.56 -14.48
CA LYS A 170 16.87 -15.32 -15.93
C LYS A 170 17.54 -13.98 -16.19
N LEU A 171 17.16 -12.93 -15.47
CA LEU A 171 17.77 -11.60 -15.59
C LEU A 171 19.27 -11.66 -15.26
N SER A 172 19.65 -12.31 -14.16
CA SER A 172 21.06 -12.51 -13.76
C SER A 172 21.86 -13.28 -14.82
N THR A 173 21.28 -14.32 -15.43
CA THR A 173 21.94 -15.05 -16.52
C THR A 173 22.13 -14.21 -17.78
N LEU A 174 21.14 -13.38 -18.12
CA LEU A 174 21.20 -12.47 -19.27
C LEU A 174 22.22 -11.37 -19.03
N GLU A 175 22.28 -10.82 -17.83
CA GLU A 175 23.26 -9.82 -17.42
C GLU A 175 24.69 -10.38 -17.47
N SER A 176 24.91 -11.57 -16.90
CA SER A 176 26.22 -12.25 -16.96
C SER A 176 26.64 -12.53 -18.40
N ARG A 177 25.70 -12.99 -19.25
CA ARG A 177 25.96 -13.19 -20.69
C ARG A 177 26.28 -11.89 -21.40
N TRP A 178 25.55 -10.81 -21.09
CA TRP A 178 25.80 -9.49 -21.64
C TRP A 178 27.20 -8.99 -21.26
N ALA A 179 27.57 -9.05 -19.97
CA ALA A 179 28.89 -8.66 -19.49
C ALA A 179 30.01 -9.49 -20.15
N ALA A 180 29.82 -10.81 -20.29
CA ALA A 180 30.75 -11.68 -20.99
C ALA A 180 30.90 -11.32 -22.48
N LEU A 181 29.80 -10.99 -23.17
CA LEU A 181 29.83 -10.56 -24.57
C LEU A 181 30.52 -9.21 -24.74
N VAL A 182 30.28 -8.25 -23.84
CA VAL A 182 30.96 -6.95 -23.82
C VAL A 182 32.46 -7.14 -23.61
N SER A 183 32.85 -7.94 -22.60
CA SER A 183 34.26 -8.26 -22.32
C SER A 183 34.93 -8.98 -23.51
N LYS A 184 34.25 -9.95 -24.12
CA LYS A 184 34.73 -10.63 -25.33
C LYS A 184 34.90 -9.67 -26.50
N ASN A 185 33.97 -8.76 -26.72
CA ASN A 185 34.08 -7.75 -27.78
C ASN A 185 35.29 -6.84 -27.55
N LEU A 186 35.50 -6.40 -26.31
CA LEU A 186 36.65 -5.60 -25.93
C LEU A 186 37.98 -6.37 -26.13
N SER A 187 38.04 -7.63 -25.72
CA SER A 187 39.20 -8.50 -25.92
C SER A 187 39.53 -8.70 -27.40
N ILE A 188 38.52 -8.93 -28.25
CA ILE A 188 38.70 -9.02 -29.71
C ILE A 188 39.23 -7.71 -30.29
N ARG A 189 38.69 -6.56 -29.86
CA ARG A 189 39.18 -5.24 -30.32
C ARG A 189 40.64 -5.02 -29.91
N ALA A 190 41.02 -5.40 -28.69
CA ALA A 190 42.39 -5.32 -28.23
C ALA A 190 43.33 -6.22 -29.05
N ALA A 191 42.93 -7.48 -29.29
CA ALA A 191 43.71 -8.43 -30.10
C ALA A 191 43.85 -7.97 -31.56
N ASN A 192 42.80 -7.39 -32.15
CA ASN A 192 42.87 -6.82 -33.49
C ASN A 192 43.84 -5.64 -33.56
N LEU A 193 43.88 -4.80 -32.51
CA LEU A 193 44.82 -3.68 -32.45
C LEU A 193 46.28 -4.16 -32.34
N THR A 194 46.55 -5.16 -31.50
CA THR A 194 47.90 -5.73 -31.37
C THR A 194 48.33 -6.44 -32.66
N ALA A 195 47.45 -7.23 -33.27
CA ALA A 195 47.73 -7.88 -34.56
C ALA A 195 47.97 -6.86 -35.68
N ALA A 196 47.22 -5.75 -35.70
CA ALA A 196 47.46 -4.66 -36.65
C ALA A 196 48.83 -4.00 -36.43
N ALA A 197 49.25 -3.82 -35.18
CA ALA A 197 50.58 -3.30 -34.86
C ALA A 197 51.70 -4.27 -35.29
N GLU A 198 51.57 -5.56 -34.97
CA GLU A 198 52.54 -6.59 -35.36
C GLU A 198 52.66 -6.73 -36.88
N THR A 199 51.54 -6.77 -37.61
CA THR A 199 51.54 -6.82 -39.08
C THR A 199 52.21 -5.59 -39.69
N ALA A 200 52.02 -4.40 -39.12
CA ALA A 200 52.72 -3.19 -39.55
C ALA A 200 54.25 -3.30 -39.31
N GLU A 201 54.69 -3.91 -38.20
CA GLU A 201 56.12 -4.16 -37.96
C GLU A 201 56.71 -5.17 -38.95
N TYR A 202 56.01 -6.29 -39.21
CA TYR A 202 56.46 -7.28 -40.18
C TYR A 202 56.52 -6.71 -41.60
N GLN A 203 55.54 -5.89 -41.99
CA GLN A 203 55.56 -5.18 -43.27
C GLN A 203 56.80 -4.29 -43.39
N ARG A 204 57.10 -3.46 -42.39
CA ARG A 204 58.31 -2.61 -42.35
C ARG A 204 59.60 -3.43 -42.49
N LYS A 205 59.73 -4.53 -41.74
CA LYS A 205 60.91 -5.42 -41.83
C LYS A 205 61.03 -6.06 -43.21
N SER A 206 59.92 -6.50 -43.80
CA SER A 206 59.91 -7.09 -45.14
C SER A 206 60.31 -6.09 -46.23
N GLU A 207 59.87 -4.83 -46.10
CA GLU A 207 60.26 -3.75 -46.99
C GLU A 207 61.75 -3.40 -46.86
N GLN A 208 62.28 -3.36 -45.63
CA GLN A 208 63.70 -3.16 -45.37
C GLN A 208 64.54 -4.26 -46.02
N LEU A 209 64.22 -5.53 -45.75
CA LEU A 209 64.94 -6.67 -46.34
C LEU A 209 64.83 -6.68 -47.87
N ARG A 210 63.67 -6.33 -48.44
CA ARG A 210 63.52 -6.20 -49.90
C ARG A 210 64.40 -5.10 -50.48
N ARG A 211 64.55 -3.97 -49.78
CA ARG A 211 65.47 -2.89 -50.18
C ARG A 211 66.92 -3.35 -50.10
N GLU A 212 67.31 -4.00 -49.00
CA GLU A 212 68.67 -4.55 -48.84
C GLU A 212 69.00 -5.59 -49.93
N LEU A 213 68.07 -6.49 -50.26
CA LEU A 213 68.23 -7.43 -51.37
C LEU A 213 68.40 -6.71 -52.71
N ALA A 214 67.58 -5.69 -52.99
CA ALA A 214 67.69 -4.91 -54.21
C ALA A 214 69.03 -4.14 -54.29
N GLU A 215 69.54 -3.65 -53.16
CA GLU A 215 70.86 -3.02 -53.08
C GLU A 215 71.99 -4.04 -53.30
N MET A 216 71.89 -5.25 -52.75
CA MET A 216 72.85 -6.34 -52.99
C MET A 216 72.85 -6.82 -54.44
N ASP A 217 71.67 -7.00 -55.05
CA ASP A 217 71.54 -7.38 -56.45
C ASP A 217 72.09 -6.29 -57.38
N ALA A 218 71.92 -5.01 -57.03
CA ALA A 218 72.52 -3.89 -57.76
C ALA A 218 74.05 -3.77 -57.58
N ALA A 219 74.60 -4.28 -56.48
CA ALA A 219 76.05 -4.30 -56.23
C ALA A 219 76.76 -5.53 -56.84
N ALA A 220 76.00 -6.59 -57.19
CA ALA A 220 76.51 -7.81 -57.81
C ALA A 220 76.41 -7.80 -59.36
N ALA A 221 75.76 -6.79 -59.94
CA ALA A 221 75.68 -6.53 -61.38
C ALA A 221 76.70 -5.47 -61.83
#